data_AF-A0A6D1P3V8-F1
#
_entry.id   AF-A0A6D1P3V8-F1
#
_cell.length_a   1.000
_cell.length_b   1.000
_cell.length_c   1.000
_cell.angle_alpha   90.00
_cell.angle_beta   90.00
_cell.angle_gamma   90.00
#
_symmetry.space_group_name_H-M   'P 1'
#
loop_
_entity.id
_entity.type
_entity.pdbx_description
1 polymer ?
#
loop_
_entity_poly.entity_id
_entity_poly.type
_entity_poly.pdbx_seq_one_letter_code
_entity_poly.pdbx_strand_id
1 'polypeptide(L)'
;MDLFNYNVTVRDYDKDDFDGDKYHNTKNGFNADIGAYTDLNDNWTVGLVAQNIIPRSIDTKVVNGFKETFKVRPQATAGVSWHNDLFTTALDIDLTPASGFTSDSKRQFASVGAEFNAWKWAQLRAGYRQNMASNSGSAFTAGVGISPFDVVHIDVSGLVGTDPRLRCNGTTSVHFLITVPAPGTKPGGIFIFSLNNMMKPRSSYSKTAFILLFSVFLVAAVTKAKSSLPDITLEQAKEINADNTVIFLFRHGERCDRSDMPCYSDKSGITITGTEKAQQEGIKFATIFSEYDIYSSNAVRTIQTAKFFSGKEPVVMDSLSDCNNDLYKTLESIARESHKRNIVIMTHNHCLSFLARDRLGKKFKPAYLDALIMHYDGTRLILDGKYNKEA
;
A
#
# COMPACT_ATOMS: atom_id res chain seq x y z
N MET A 1 0.85 7.70 18.51
CA MET A 1 0.72 8.73 17.45
C MET A 1 2.12 9.03 16.98
N ASP A 2 2.39 8.86 15.68
CA ASP A 2 3.70 9.18 15.09
C ASP A 2 3.64 10.52 14.38
N LEU A 3 4.63 11.39 14.62
CA LEU A 3 4.76 12.71 14.03
C LEU A 3 6.07 12.78 13.25
N PHE A 4 5.99 13.22 12.00
CA PHE A 4 7.13 13.35 11.09
C PHE A 4 7.39 14.83 10.79
N ASN A 5 8.64 15.28 10.97
CA ASN A 5 9.09 16.62 10.59
C ASN A 5 10.34 16.46 9.70
N TYR A 6 10.25 16.89 8.43
CA TYR A 6 11.28 16.70 7.42
C TYR A 6 11.50 18.00 6.62
N ASN A 7 12.70 18.57 6.72
CA ASN A 7 13.07 19.82 6.03
C ASN A 7 14.53 19.78 5.56
N VAL A 8 14.76 19.48 4.27
CA VAL A 8 16.09 19.51 3.62
C VAL A 8 16.01 20.04 2.18
N THR A 9 17.08 20.68 1.72
CA THR A 9 17.26 21.20 0.35
C THR A 9 17.58 20.11 -0.68
N VAL A 10 17.10 20.31 -1.91
CA VAL A 10 16.91 19.33 -3.02
C VAL A 10 18.17 18.60 -3.53
N ARG A 11 19.37 18.87 -3.00
CA ARG A 11 20.62 18.25 -3.46
C ARG A 11 21.13 17.06 -2.61
N ASP A 12 20.55 16.83 -1.43
CA ASP A 12 20.92 15.74 -0.52
C ASP A 12 19.73 14.82 -0.21
N TYR A 13 18.98 14.42 -1.25
CA TYR A 13 17.79 13.59 -1.09
C TYR A 13 18.14 12.09 -1.07
N ASP A 14 18.11 11.46 0.10
CA ASP A 14 18.21 10.01 0.28
C ASP A 14 16.95 9.43 0.96
N LYS A 15 16.52 8.24 0.55
CA LYS A 15 15.26 7.58 0.96
C LYS A 15 15.38 6.72 2.22
N ASP A 16 16.59 6.52 2.74
CA ASP A 16 16.87 5.56 3.82
C ASP A 16 16.85 6.17 5.25
N ASP A 17 16.51 7.46 5.39
CA ASP A 17 16.34 8.11 6.71
C ASP A 17 15.00 7.80 7.42
N PHE A 18 14.15 6.95 6.82
CA PHE A 18 12.84 6.55 7.37
C PHE A 18 12.88 5.38 8.36
N ASP A 19 14.04 4.73 8.56
CA ASP A 19 14.22 3.61 9.51
C ASP A 19 15.24 3.95 10.63
N GLY A 20 15.66 5.21 10.77
CA GLY A 20 16.58 5.64 11.82
C GLY A 20 15.87 6.26 13.03
N ASP A 21 16.10 5.70 14.23
CA ASP A 21 15.68 6.21 15.55
C ASP A 21 16.07 7.69 15.85
N LYS A 22 16.79 8.34 14.92
CA LYS A 22 17.22 9.73 15.02
C LYS A 22 16.08 10.74 14.82
N TYR A 23 14.98 10.40 14.15
CA TYR A 23 13.88 11.37 13.88
C TYR A 23 12.50 10.99 14.44
N HIS A 24 12.40 9.84 15.11
CA HIS A 24 11.14 9.37 15.72
C HIS A 24 10.99 9.88 17.16
N ASN A 25 9.81 10.36 17.53
CA ASN A 25 9.42 10.62 18.92
C ASN A 25 8.10 9.90 19.21
N THR A 26 8.18 8.61 19.52
CA THR A 26 7.02 7.80 19.88
C THR A 26 6.69 8.03 21.36
N LYS A 27 5.68 8.87 21.63
CA LYS A 27 5.10 8.99 22.98
C LYS A 27 3.83 8.13 23.09
N ASN A 28 3.93 7.06 23.87
CA ASN A 28 2.75 6.33 24.32
C ASN A 28 1.95 7.21 25.28
N GLY A 29 0.63 7.14 25.22
CA GLY A 29 -0.17 7.58 26.35
C GLY A 29 -1.65 7.47 26.11
N PHE A 30 -2.37 7.63 27.21
CA PHE A 30 -3.79 7.35 27.32
C PHE A 30 -4.64 8.52 26.81
N ASN A 31 -5.84 8.19 26.35
CA ASN A 31 -6.86 9.15 25.95
C ASN A 31 -8.24 8.55 26.19
N ALA A 32 -9.26 9.40 26.29
CA ALA A 32 -10.63 8.97 26.55
C ALA A 32 -11.62 9.83 25.75
N ASP A 33 -12.72 9.19 25.36
CA ASP A 33 -13.83 9.78 24.64
C ASP A 33 -15.15 9.42 25.38
N ILE A 34 -16.12 10.33 25.39
CA ILE A 34 -17.44 10.13 25.99
C ILE A 34 -18.51 10.67 25.05
N GLY A 35 -19.65 9.99 24.97
CA GLY A 35 -20.78 10.45 24.17
C GLY A 35 -22.11 10.08 24.81
N ALA A 36 -23.12 10.89 24.55
CA ALA A 36 -24.51 10.64 24.91
C ALA A 36 -25.42 10.99 23.73
N TYR A 37 -26.50 10.24 23.56
CA TYR A 37 -27.55 10.55 22.59
C TYR A 37 -28.91 10.28 23.21
N THR A 38 -29.95 10.91 22.67
CA THR A 38 -31.34 10.64 23.02
C THR A 38 -32.22 10.81 21.79
N ASP A 39 -33.21 9.94 21.66
CA ASP A 39 -34.28 10.10 20.70
C ASP A 39 -35.34 11.03 21.32
N LEU A 40 -35.66 12.12 20.62
CA LEU A 40 -36.70 13.06 21.04
C LEU A 40 -38.09 12.55 20.67
N ASN A 41 -38.18 11.76 19.60
CA ASN A 41 -39.34 11.03 19.10
C ASN A 41 -38.86 9.97 18.08
N ASP A 42 -39.81 9.28 17.43
CA ASP A 42 -39.54 8.20 16.48
C ASP A 42 -38.69 8.59 15.25
N ASN A 43 -38.50 9.88 15.01
CA ASN A 43 -37.78 10.38 13.83
C ASN A 43 -36.57 11.25 14.17
N TRP A 44 -36.46 11.80 15.37
CA TRP A 44 -35.43 12.79 15.73
C TRP A 44 -34.51 12.26 16.81
N THR A 45 -33.20 12.25 16.53
CA THR A 45 -32.15 11.92 17.50
C THR A 45 -31.24 13.11 17.69
N VAL A 46 -30.84 13.39 18.93
CA VAL A 46 -29.81 14.37 19.25
C VAL A 46 -28.65 13.71 19.97
N GLY A 47 -27.44 14.19 19.73
CA GLY A 47 -26.22 13.63 20.30
C GLY A 47 -25.21 14.70 20.70
N LEU A 48 -24.41 14.37 21.70
CA LEU A 48 -23.24 15.14 22.11
C LEU A 48 -22.09 14.17 22.36
N VAL A 49 -20.95 14.46 21.73
CA VAL A 49 -19.74 13.67 21.88
C VAL A 49 -18.59 14.59 22.27
N ALA A 50 -17.80 14.17 23.26
CA ALA A 50 -16.53 14.78 23.63
C ALA A 50 -15.42 13.75 23.46
N GLN A 51 -14.57 13.97 22.46
CA GLN A 51 -13.38 13.18 22.16
C GLN A 51 -12.13 13.85 22.71
N ASN A 52 -11.06 13.08 22.87
CA ASN A 52 -9.75 13.58 23.26
C ASN A 52 -9.76 14.35 24.60
N ILE A 53 -10.53 13.86 25.59
CA ILE A 53 -10.80 14.56 26.87
C ILE A 53 -9.50 14.89 27.61
N ILE A 54 -8.43 14.12 27.38
CA ILE A 54 -7.13 14.34 28.00
C ILE A 54 -6.24 15.16 27.02
N PRO A 55 -6.11 16.49 27.21
CA PRO A 55 -5.30 17.34 26.33
C PRO A 55 -3.82 16.94 26.39
N ARG A 56 -3.15 16.90 25.23
CA ARG A 56 -1.71 16.63 25.17
C ARG A 56 -1.02 17.46 24.10
N SER A 57 0.22 17.83 24.36
CA SER A 57 1.11 18.46 23.38
C SER A 57 2.26 17.51 23.10
N ILE A 58 2.48 17.20 21.83
CA ILE A 58 3.56 16.34 21.37
C ILE A 58 4.47 17.17 20.50
N ASP A 59 5.72 17.28 20.92
CA ASP A 59 6.74 18.03 20.23
C ASP A 59 7.44 17.13 19.19
N THR A 60 7.65 17.65 17.98
CA THR A 60 8.54 17.04 17.00
C THR A 60 9.99 17.16 17.48
N LYS A 61 10.89 16.27 17.02
CA LYS A 61 12.33 16.46 17.23
C LYS A 61 12.80 17.74 16.51
N VAL A 62 13.81 18.39 17.07
CA VAL A 62 14.37 19.63 16.52
C VAL A 62 15.26 19.27 15.33
N VAL A 63 14.91 19.76 14.14
CA VAL A 63 15.72 19.61 12.92
C VAL A 63 16.03 21.03 12.41
N ASN A 64 17.31 21.36 12.24
CA ASN A 64 17.77 22.68 11.79
C ASN A 64 17.25 23.87 12.64
N GLY A 65 17.07 23.69 13.95
CA GLY A 65 16.59 24.73 14.88
C GLY A 65 15.07 24.95 14.88
N PHE A 66 14.32 24.24 14.03
CA PHE A 66 12.86 24.32 13.98
C PHE A 66 12.22 23.17 14.75
N LYS A 67 11.20 23.51 15.54
CA LYS A 67 10.41 22.60 16.37
C LYS A 67 8.94 22.89 16.12
N GLU A 68 8.17 21.88 15.75
CA GLU A 68 6.72 21.99 15.69
C GLU A 68 6.07 21.23 16.85
N THR A 69 4.97 21.76 17.36
CA THR A 69 4.19 21.11 18.42
C THR A 69 2.82 20.75 17.88
N PHE A 70 2.50 19.46 17.91
CA PHE A 70 1.15 18.95 17.64
C PHE A 70 0.33 18.97 18.93
N LYS A 71 -0.82 19.65 18.90
CA LYS A 71 -1.73 19.72 20.06
C LYS A 71 -2.93 18.79 19.84
N VAL A 72 -3.00 17.76 20.67
CA VAL A 72 -4.21 16.97 20.90
C VAL A 72 -5.12 17.79 21.81
N ARG A 73 -6.22 18.30 21.25
CA ARG A 73 -7.20 19.15 21.93
C ARG A 73 -8.46 18.33 22.24
N PRO A 74 -9.10 18.55 23.40
CA PRO A 74 -10.46 18.08 23.63
C PRO A 74 -11.38 18.62 22.55
N GLN A 75 -12.17 17.73 21.95
CA GLN A 75 -13.06 18.01 20.83
C GLN A 75 -14.49 17.66 21.21
N ALA A 76 -15.36 18.65 21.34
CA ALA A 76 -16.78 18.48 21.53
C ALA A 76 -17.54 18.74 20.22
N THR A 77 -18.50 17.87 19.89
CA THR A 77 -19.36 17.96 18.70
C THR A 77 -20.80 17.65 19.12
N ALA A 78 -21.73 18.50 18.70
CA ALA A 78 -23.17 18.29 18.87
C ALA A 78 -23.79 17.93 17.52
N GLY A 79 -24.70 16.96 17.53
CA GLY A 79 -25.35 16.45 16.33
C GLY A 79 -26.86 16.34 16.50
N VAL A 80 -27.58 16.51 15.40
CA VAL A 80 -29.00 16.20 15.28
C VAL A 80 -29.22 15.40 14.02
N SER A 81 -30.03 14.34 14.10
CA SER A 81 -30.47 13.60 12.93
C SER A 81 -31.98 13.52 12.88
N TRP A 82 -32.50 13.48 11.65
CA TRP A 82 -33.87 13.15 11.35
C TRP A 82 -33.89 11.94 10.42
N HIS A 83 -34.69 10.93 10.71
CA HIS A 83 -34.77 9.71 9.92
C HIS A 83 -36.20 9.21 9.71
N ASN A 84 -36.39 8.46 8.62
CA ASN A 84 -37.53 7.59 8.36
C ASN A 84 -37.02 6.32 7.65
N ASP A 85 -37.92 5.46 7.18
CA ASP A 85 -37.54 4.18 6.54
C ASP A 85 -36.67 4.33 5.28
N LEU A 86 -36.73 5.49 4.61
CA LEU A 86 -36.15 5.72 3.29
C LEU A 86 -35.04 6.78 3.30
N PHE A 87 -35.07 7.73 4.23
CA PHE A 87 -34.18 8.87 4.30
C PHE A 87 -33.70 9.12 5.72
N THR A 88 -32.40 9.40 5.84
CA THR A 88 -31.79 9.94 7.06
C THR A 88 -31.07 11.23 6.70
N THR A 89 -31.23 12.26 7.51
CA THR A 89 -30.51 13.53 7.38
C THR A 89 -29.84 13.83 8.71
N ALA A 90 -28.64 14.42 8.66
CA ALA A 90 -27.88 14.74 9.86
C ALA A 90 -27.21 16.11 9.72
N LEU A 91 -27.13 16.81 10.83
CA LEU A 91 -26.40 18.06 10.98
C LEU A 91 -25.52 17.95 12.22
N ASP A 92 -24.22 18.19 12.04
CA ASP A 92 -23.21 18.15 13.10
C ASP A 92 -22.47 19.48 13.17
N ILE A 93 -22.25 19.97 14.39
CA ILE A 93 -21.48 21.17 14.66
C ILE A 93 -20.39 20.84 15.67
N ASP A 94 -19.14 21.00 15.25
CA ASP A 94 -18.01 20.98 16.17
C ASP A 94 -18.12 22.22 17.07
N LEU A 95 -18.27 22.02 18.38
CA LEU A 95 -18.32 23.08 19.38
C LEU A 95 -16.92 23.62 19.72
N THR A 96 -15.90 22.81 19.48
CA THR A 96 -14.49 23.16 19.75
C THR A 96 -13.59 22.82 18.56
N PRO A 97 -12.46 23.53 18.37
CA PRO A 97 -11.56 23.27 17.25
C PRO A 97 -10.86 21.90 17.30
N ALA A 98 -10.60 21.36 16.12
CA ALA A 98 -9.90 20.09 15.95
C ALA A 98 -8.43 20.11 16.44
N SER A 99 -7.93 18.92 16.78
CA SER A 99 -6.50 18.69 17.05
C SER A 99 -5.65 18.97 15.81
N GLY A 100 -4.43 19.47 16.00
CA GLY A 100 -3.57 19.88 14.89
C GLY A 100 -2.27 20.53 15.34
N PHE A 101 -1.37 20.84 14.40
CA PHE A 101 -0.16 21.58 14.68
C PHE A 101 -0.47 22.99 15.19
N THR A 102 0.43 23.54 15.99
CA THR A 102 0.35 24.91 16.50
C THR A 102 0.51 25.97 15.40
N SER A 103 1.24 25.62 14.34
CA SER A 103 1.42 26.41 13.12
C SER A 103 0.21 26.35 12.16
N ASP A 104 -0.62 25.31 12.27
CA ASP A 104 -1.81 25.15 11.43
C ASP A 104 -2.96 26.05 11.89
N SER A 105 -3.71 26.57 10.91
CA SER A 105 -4.99 27.23 11.18
C SER A 105 -5.95 26.25 11.86
N LYS A 106 -6.62 26.71 12.92
CA LYS A 106 -7.67 25.95 13.59
C LYS A 106 -8.74 25.53 12.56
N ARG A 107 -9.27 24.32 12.72
CA ARG A 107 -10.37 23.80 11.91
C ARG A 107 -11.52 23.44 12.83
N GLN A 108 -12.72 23.82 12.44
CA GLN A 108 -13.95 23.55 13.19
C GLN A 108 -15.05 23.44 12.16
N PHE A 109 -15.77 22.32 12.10
CA PHE A 109 -16.68 22.05 11.00
C PHE A 109 -18.14 22.16 11.42
N ALA A 110 -18.94 22.73 10.53
CA ALA A 110 -20.37 22.44 10.45
C ALA A 110 -20.58 21.49 9.28
N SER A 111 -21.23 20.37 9.52
CA SER A 111 -21.46 19.32 8.52
C SER A 111 -22.95 19.06 8.37
N VAL A 112 -23.38 18.83 7.13
CA VAL A 112 -24.73 18.38 6.80
C VAL A 112 -24.62 17.18 5.88
N GLY A 113 -25.44 16.17 6.12
CA GLY A 113 -25.44 14.94 5.35
C GLY A 113 -26.85 14.40 5.14
N ALA A 114 -27.02 13.64 4.06
CA ALA A 114 -28.21 12.88 3.77
C ALA A 114 -27.84 11.47 3.30
N GLU A 115 -28.63 10.50 3.74
CA GLU A 115 -28.61 9.11 3.31
C GLU A 115 -29.98 8.76 2.75
N PHE A 116 -30.00 8.11 1.59
CA PHE A 116 -31.16 7.50 0.98
C PHE A 116 -30.99 5.99 0.99
N ASN A 117 -31.87 5.27 1.66
CA ASN A 117 -31.82 3.83 1.83
C ASN A 117 -32.86 3.12 0.93
N ALA A 118 -32.42 2.73 -0.26
CA ALA A 118 -33.24 2.04 -1.22
C ALA A 118 -33.29 0.52 -0.93
N TRP A 119 -34.49 -0.02 -0.73
CA TRP A 119 -34.75 -1.46 -0.58
C TRP A 119 -33.97 -2.15 0.56
N LYS A 120 -33.49 -1.40 1.56
CA LYS A 120 -32.70 -1.86 2.72
C LYS A 120 -31.31 -2.44 2.41
N TRP A 121 -30.97 -2.66 1.14
CA TRP A 121 -29.68 -3.22 0.71
C TRP A 121 -28.83 -2.25 -0.10
N ALA A 122 -29.35 -1.08 -0.50
CA ALA A 122 -28.59 -0.09 -1.26
C ALA A 122 -28.75 1.30 -0.64
N GLN A 123 -27.65 1.94 -0.28
CA GLN A 123 -27.65 3.28 0.32
C GLN A 123 -26.87 4.26 -0.55
N LEU A 124 -27.41 5.46 -0.73
CA LEU A 124 -26.70 6.58 -1.34
C LEU A 124 -26.51 7.65 -0.28
N ARG A 125 -25.29 8.16 -0.16
CA ARG A 125 -24.93 9.19 0.82
C ARG A 125 -24.35 10.39 0.12
N ALA A 126 -24.73 11.57 0.58
CA ALA A 126 -24.13 12.82 0.15
C ALA A 126 -24.00 13.76 1.35
N GLY A 127 -22.97 14.59 1.35
CA GLY A 127 -22.77 15.52 2.44
C GLY A 127 -21.89 16.69 2.06
N TYR A 128 -21.90 17.67 2.95
CA TYR A 128 -21.08 18.85 2.85
C TYR A 128 -20.60 19.24 4.24
N ARG A 129 -19.31 19.55 4.34
CA ARG A 129 -18.72 20.11 5.54
C ARG A 129 -18.11 21.46 5.23
N GLN A 130 -18.46 22.46 6.03
CA GLN A 130 -17.91 23.80 5.97
C GLN A 130 -16.95 24.00 7.13
N ASN A 131 -15.71 24.43 6.84
CA ASN A 131 -14.84 24.90 7.90
C ASN A 131 -15.35 26.28 8.36
N MET A 132 -15.76 26.40 9.61
CA MET A 132 -16.22 27.63 10.24
C MET A 132 -15.06 28.49 10.73
N ALA A 133 -13.89 27.89 10.93
CA ALA A 133 -12.70 28.59 11.42
C ALA A 133 -11.89 29.25 10.29
N SER A 134 -12.08 28.84 9.02
CA SER A 134 -11.46 29.48 7.85
C SER A 134 -12.24 29.19 6.56
N ASN A 135 -12.02 30.00 5.52
CA ASN A 135 -12.61 29.78 4.19
C ASN A 135 -11.98 28.60 3.40
N SER A 136 -11.03 27.87 4.00
CA SER A 136 -10.32 26.74 3.39
C SER A 136 -10.59 25.44 4.15
N GLY A 137 -10.64 24.31 3.44
CA GLY A 137 -10.82 22.99 4.06
C GLY A 137 -12.26 22.47 4.10
N SER A 138 -13.22 23.24 3.58
CA SER A 138 -14.58 22.76 3.29
C SER A 138 -14.55 21.67 2.23
N ALA A 139 -15.48 20.71 2.29
CA ALA A 139 -15.52 19.59 1.37
C ALA A 139 -16.94 19.07 1.11
N PHE A 140 -17.17 18.63 -0.12
CA PHE A 140 -18.31 17.81 -0.51
C PHE A 140 -17.94 16.34 -0.38
N THR A 141 -18.89 15.52 0.08
CA THR A 141 -18.76 14.08 0.19
C THR A 141 -19.87 13.39 -0.58
N ALA A 142 -19.56 12.24 -1.16
CA ALA A 142 -20.52 11.35 -1.77
C ALA A 142 -20.12 9.91 -1.48
N GLY A 143 -21.09 9.03 -1.31
CA GLY A 143 -20.84 7.64 -1.02
C GLY A 143 -21.98 6.74 -1.47
N VAL A 144 -21.64 5.47 -1.64
CA VAL A 144 -22.57 4.39 -1.95
C VAL A 144 -22.30 3.24 -0.98
N GLY A 145 -23.37 2.68 -0.44
CA GLY A 145 -23.37 1.52 0.44
C GLY A 145 -24.18 0.40 -0.18
N ILE A 146 -23.74 -0.84 -0.02
CA ILE A 146 -24.55 -2.02 -0.28
C ILE A 146 -24.52 -2.95 0.92
N SER A 147 -25.71 -3.43 1.31
CA SER A 147 -25.94 -4.31 2.46
C SER A 147 -26.82 -5.51 2.11
N PRO A 148 -26.33 -6.51 1.34
CA PRO A 148 -27.12 -7.68 0.99
C PRO A 148 -27.58 -8.42 2.26
N PHE A 149 -28.90 -8.58 2.40
CA PHE A 149 -29.56 -9.26 3.52
C PHE A 149 -29.23 -8.68 4.92
N ASP A 150 -28.72 -7.46 5.00
CA ASP A 150 -28.29 -6.81 6.25
C ASP A 150 -27.16 -7.57 6.99
N VAL A 151 -26.35 -8.32 6.24
CA VAL A 151 -25.23 -9.13 6.78
C VAL A 151 -23.88 -8.53 6.40
N VAL A 152 -23.69 -8.20 5.13
CA VAL A 152 -22.40 -7.70 4.62
C VAL A 152 -22.58 -6.25 4.22
N HIS A 153 -21.87 -5.31 4.84
CA HIS A 153 -21.93 -3.90 4.47
C HIS A 153 -20.65 -3.49 3.74
N ILE A 154 -20.80 -3.01 2.51
CA ILE A 154 -19.70 -2.51 1.68
C ILE A 154 -19.99 -1.05 1.38
N ASP A 155 -19.13 -0.16 1.87
CA ASP A 155 -19.29 1.28 1.71
C ASP A 155 -18.08 1.87 0.96
N VAL A 156 -18.38 2.62 -0.10
CA VAL A 156 -17.39 3.38 -0.88
C VAL A 156 -17.75 4.85 -0.79
N SER A 157 -16.82 5.67 -0.32
CA SER A 157 -17.02 7.11 -0.20
C SER A 157 -15.86 7.91 -0.81
N GLY A 158 -16.17 9.09 -1.30
CA GLY A 158 -15.21 10.05 -1.82
C GLY A 158 -15.50 11.45 -1.30
N LEU A 159 -14.45 12.27 -1.19
CA LEU A 159 -14.58 13.67 -0.82
C LEU A 159 -13.73 14.59 -1.70
N VAL A 160 -14.25 15.78 -1.96
CA VAL A 160 -13.59 16.84 -2.75
C VAL A 160 -13.68 18.14 -1.97
N GLY A 161 -12.56 18.83 -1.77
CA GLY A 161 -12.51 20.03 -0.93
C GLY A 161 -11.87 21.26 -1.54
N THR A 162 -12.02 22.40 -0.85
CA THR A 162 -11.58 23.72 -1.29
C THR A 162 -10.11 24.01 -0.98
N ASP A 163 -9.50 23.26 -0.06
CA ASP A 163 -8.05 23.30 0.22
C ASP A 163 -7.26 22.79 -1.00
N PRO A 164 -6.15 23.43 -1.42
CA PRO A 164 -5.25 22.90 -2.46
C PRO A 164 -4.88 21.41 -2.30
N ARG A 165 -4.79 20.91 -1.05
CA ARG A 165 -4.53 19.49 -0.75
C ARG A 165 -5.74 18.58 -1.02
N LEU A 166 -6.95 19.13 -1.02
CA LEU A 166 -8.24 18.46 -1.25
C LEU A 166 -8.86 18.77 -2.62
N ARG A 167 -8.30 19.73 -3.37
CA ARG A 167 -8.80 20.22 -4.68
C ARG A 167 -8.57 19.25 -5.84
N CYS A 168 -7.55 18.39 -5.76
CA CYS A 168 -7.20 17.43 -6.83
C CYS A 168 -6.82 16.02 -6.33
N ASN A 169 -6.79 15.80 -5.02
CA ASN A 169 -6.64 14.47 -4.41
C ASN A 169 -7.97 14.12 -3.75
N GLY A 170 -8.91 13.58 -4.53
CA GLY A 170 -10.08 12.94 -3.95
C GLY A 170 -9.58 11.90 -2.95
N THR A 171 -9.96 12.06 -1.68
CA THR A 171 -9.69 11.01 -0.70
C THR A 171 -10.83 10.02 -0.85
N THR A 172 -10.51 8.86 -1.42
CA THR A 172 -11.43 7.73 -1.47
C THR A 172 -11.20 6.90 -0.23
N SER A 173 -12.21 6.82 0.62
CA SER A 173 -12.21 5.97 1.81
C SER A 173 -13.18 4.83 1.53
N VAL A 174 -12.62 3.62 1.43
CA VAL A 174 -13.40 2.39 1.30
C VAL A 174 -13.45 1.74 2.69
N HIS A 175 -14.66 1.56 3.19
CA HIS A 175 -14.93 0.89 4.45
C HIS A 175 -15.60 -0.45 4.16
N PHE A 176 -14.99 -1.54 4.62
CA PHE A 176 -15.61 -2.86 4.62
C PHE A 176 -16.05 -3.16 6.05
N LEU A 177 -17.35 -3.37 6.23
CA LEU A 177 -17.92 -3.80 7.50
C LEU A 177 -18.66 -5.13 7.26
N ILE A 178 -18.03 -6.23 7.65
CA ILE A 178 -18.66 -7.56 7.57
C ILE A 178 -19.29 -7.83 8.93
N THR A 179 -20.62 -7.90 8.98
CA THR A 179 -21.37 -8.24 10.19
C THR A 179 -21.83 -9.70 10.06
N VAL A 180 -21.14 -10.64 10.69
CA VAL A 180 -21.60 -12.05 10.68
C VAL A 180 -22.56 -12.24 11.86
N PRO A 181 -23.89 -12.41 11.66
CA PRO A 181 -24.75 -12.82 12.75
C PRO A 181 -24.43 -14.29 13.06
N ALA A 182 -23.89 -14.54 14.25
CA ALA A 182 -23.86 -15.90 14.78
C ALA A 182 -25.31 -16.35 15.04
N PRO A 183 -25.71 -17.57 14.66
CA PRO A 183 -27.05 -18.06 14.97
C PRO A 183 -27.21 -18.17 16.50
N GLY A 184 -28.06 -17.31 17.07
CA GLY A 184 -28.52 -17.42 18.47
C GLY A 184 -27.80 -16.56 19.52
N THR A 185 -26.91 -15.63 19.17
CA THR A 185 -26.27 -14.73 20.17
C THR A 185 -26.27 -13.26 19.74
N LYS A 186 -26.48 -12.37 20.73
CA LYS A 186 -26.46 -10.89 20.61
C LYS A 186 -25.15 -10.39 19.95
N PRO A 187 -25.17 -9.27 19.21
CA PRO A 187 -24.17 -8.95 18.19
C PRO A 187 -22.78 -8.78 18.82
N GLY A 188 -21.85 -9.64 18.43
CA GLY A 188 -20.46 -9.64 18.85
C GLY A 188 -19.53 -9.63 17.64
N GLY A 189 -18.70 -8.59 17.56
CA GLY A 189 -17.56 -8.49 16.64
C GLY A 189 -17.79 -7.59 15.42
N ILE A 190 -17.33 -6.34 15.50
CA ILE A 190 -17.22 -5.41 14.37
C ILE A 190 -15.75 -5.42 13.90
N PHE A 191 -15.48 -5.86 12.67
CA PHE A 191 -14.18 -5.71 12.01
C PHE A 191 -14.25 -4.56 11.01
N ILE A 192 -13.55 -3.45 11.28
CA ILE A 192 -13.48 -2.28 10.40
C ILE A 192 -12.13 -2.29 9.67
N PHE A 193 -12.14 -2.48 8.35
CA PHE A 193 -10.99 -2.23 7.49
C PHE A 193 -11.20 -0.91 6.74
N SER A 194 -10.40 0.12 7.06
CA SER A 194 -10.42 1.42 6.39
C SER A 194 -9.22 1.55 5.44
N LEU A 195 -9.48 1.61 4.14
CA LEU A 195 -8.45 1.82 3.11
C LEU A 195 -8.51 3.26 2.59
N ASN A 196 -7.56 4.10 3.00
CA ASN A 196 -7.37 5.44 2.46
C ASN A 196 -6.34 5.40 1.32
N ASN A 197 -6.74 5.72 0.10
CA ASN A 197 -5.82 5.93 -1.02
C ASN A 197 -6.02 7.35 -1.59
N MET A 198 -4.94 8.13 -1.67
CA MET A 198 -4.89 9.39 -2.43
C MET A 198 -4.64 9.07 -3.90
N MET A 199 -5.61 9.33 -4.78
CA MET A 199 -5.43 9.21 -6.24
C MET A 199 -5.30 10.60 -6.90
N LYS A 200 -4.27 10.78 -7.72
CA LYS A 200 -4.10 11.92 -8.63
C LYS A 200 -4.61 11.53 -10.03
N PRO A 201 -5.60 12.23 -10.62
CA PRO A 201 -5.94 12.02 -12.03
C PRO A 201 -5.09 12.94 -12.92
N ARG A 202 -4.53 12.38 -14.00
CA ARG A 202 -3.84 13.12 -15.07
C ARG A 202 -4.69 13.09 -16.34
N SER A 203 -4.96 14.29 -16.85
CA SER A 203 -5.43 14.64 -18.20
C SER A 203 -6.94 14.55 -18.50
N SER A 204 -7.35 15.64 -19.16
CA SER A 204 -8.64 16.02 -19.71
C SER A 204 -9.02 15.18 -20.94
N TYR A 205 -10.26 14.69 -21.04
CA TYR A 205 -11.15 14.85 -22.21
C TYR A 205 -12.55 14.20 -21.97
N SER A 206 -13.57 14.91 -22.46
CA SER A 206 -15.00 14.59 -22.72
C SER A 206 -15.85 13.89 -21.64
N LYS A 207 -16.77 14.67 -21.05
CA LYS A 207 -17.64 14.35 -19.93
C LYS A 207 -18.97 13.75 -20.44
N THR A 208 -19.60 12.89 -19.63
CA THR A 208 -21.02 12.46 -19.62
C THR A 208 -21.44 11.12 -20.24
N ALA A 209 -20.86 10.58 -21.32
CA ALA A 209 -21.34 9.31 -21.89
C ALA A 209 -20.59 8.04 -21.43
N PHE A 210 -19.40 8.19 -20.84
CA PHE A 210 -18.56 7.05 -20.42
C PHE A 210 -18.90 6.52 -19.02
N ILE A 211 -19.66 7.27 -18.21
CA ILE A 211 -19.79 7.06 -16.76
C ILE A 211 -20.56 5.78 -16.39
N LEU A 212 -21.47 5.32 -17.25
CA LEU A 212 -22.28 4.10 -17.01
C LEU A 212 -21.66 2.81 -17.58
N LEU A 213 -20.84 2.91 -18.64
CA LEU A 213 -20.13 1.75 -19.19
C LEU A 213 -18.76 1.56 -18.53
N PHE A 214 -18.14 2.63 -18.03
CA PHE A 214 -16.91 2.56 -17.25
C PHE A 214 -17.14 2.07 -15.82
N SER A 215 -18.33 2.22 -15.22
CA SER A 215 -18.59 1.74 -13.86
C SER A 215 -18.60 0.20 -13.77
N VAL A 216 -19.17 -0.50 -14.75
CA VAL A 216 -19.15 -1.98 -14.79
C VAL A 216 -17.75 -2.50 -15.13
N PHE A 217 -17.03 -1.84 -16.05
CA PHE A 217 -15.65 -2.23 -16.40
C PHE A 217 -14.64 -1.88 -15.30
N LEU A 218 -14.90 -0.83 -14.51
CA LEU A 218 -14.06 -0.41 -13.40
C LEU A 218 -14.35 -1.20 -12.12
N VAL A 219 -15.53 -1.80 -11.93
CA VAL A 219 -15.74 -2.82 -10.88
C VAL A 219 -14.99 -4.12 -11.21
N ALA A 220 -14.90 -4.50 -12.49
CA ALA A 220 -14.06 -5.62 -12.93
C ALA A 220 -12.55 -5.28 -12.91
N ALA A 221 -12.16 -4.01 -13.11
CA ALA A 221 -10.77 -3.58 -13.05
C ALA A 221 -10.29 -3.22 -11.62
N VAL A 222 -11.16 -2.73 -10.73
CA VAL A 222 -10.84 -2.37 -9.34
C VAL A 222 -10.89 -3.56 -8.39
N THR A 223 -11.45 -4.69 -8.80
CA THR A 223 -11.24 -5.98 -8.10
C THR A 223 -9.82 -6.55 -8.31
N LYS A 224 -8.96 -5.93 -9.12
CA LYS A 224 -7.51 -6.17 -9.14
C LYS A 224 -6.73 -4.90 -8.83
N ALA A 225 -6.40 -4.62 -7.55
CA ALA A 225 -5.07 -4.12 -7.14
C ALA A 225 -5.02 -3.52 -5.71
N LYS A 226 -5.10 -4.39 -4.69
CA LYS A 226 -4.18 -4.29 -3.55
C LYS A 226 -3.63 -5.65 -3.13
N SER A 227 -3.66 -6.63 -4.03
CA SER A 227 -2.84 -7.84 -3.88
C SER A 227 -1.37 -7.44 -3.91
N SER A 228 -0.59 -8.06 -3.03
CA SER A 228 0.84 -8.26 -3.19
C SER A 228 1.17 -8.70 -4.63
N LEU A 229 2.45 -8.70 -5.00
CA LEU A 229 2.85 -9.44 -6.21
C LEU A 229 2.23 -10.85 -6.17
N PRO A 230 1.68 -11.36 -7.29
CA PRO A 230 1.17 -12.72 -7.35
C PRO A 230 2.24 -13.69 -6.86
N ASP A 231 1.87 -14.60 -5.98
CA ASP A 231 2.76 -15.70 -5.58
C ASP A 231 2.71 -16.76 -6.67
N ILE A 232 3.88 -17.13 -7.18
CA ILE A 232 4.09 -18.14 -8.20
C ILE A 232 4.94 -19.26 -7.59
N THR A 233 4.40 -20.47 -7.59
CA THR A 233 5.13 -21.68 -7.17
C THR A 233 6.04 -22.19 -8.29
N LEU A 234 7.00 -23.06 -7.98
CA LEU A 234 7.85 -23.66 -9.03
C LEU A 234 7.04 -24.54 -10.00
N GLU A 235 5.98 -25.21 -9.54
CA GLU A 235 5.10 -25.99 -10.42
C GLU A 235 4.30 -25.09 -11.37
N GLN A 236 3.79 -23.94 -10.90
CA GLN A 236 3.16 -22.97 -11.79
C GLN A 236 4.16 -22.39 -12.80
N ALA A 237 5.40 -22.13 -12.38
CA ALA A 237 6.45 -21.70 -13.29
C ALA A 237 6.80 -22.78 -14.33
N LYS A 238 6.70 -24.06 -13.96
CA LYS A 238 6.92 -25.20 -14.87
C LYS A 238 5.82 -25.30 -15.92
N GLU A 239 4.57 -25.03 -15.55
CA GLU A 239 3.46 -24.92 -16.51
C GLU A 239 3.71 -23.78 -17.51
N ILE A 240 4.15 -22.60 -17.04
CA ILE A 240 4.49 -21.48 -17.93
C ILE A 240 5.66 -21.83 -18.87
N ASN A 241 6.65 -22.56 -18.36
CA ASN A 241 7.82 -23.02 -19.12
C ASN A 241 7.47 -24.01 -20.24
N ALA A 242 6.33 -24.71 -20.19
CA ALA A 242 5.97 -25.67 -21.23
C ALA A 242 5.98 -25.05 -22.63
N ASP A 243 5.56 -23.79 -22.74
CA ASP A 243 5.46 -23.07 -24.01
C ASP A 243 6.52 -21.96 -24.16
N ASN A 244 7.12 -21.48 -23.06
CA ASN A 244 7.86 -20.22 -23.01
C ASN A 244 9.23 -20.36 -22.33
N THR A 245 10.17 -19.46 -22.65
CA THR A 245 11.38 -19.28 -21.83
C THR A 245 11.02 -18.59 -20.51
N VAL A 246 11.33 -19.20 -19.37
CA VAL A 246 11.13 -18.59 -18.04
C VAL A 246 12.45 -18.04 -17.49
N ILE A 247 12.39 -16.83 -16.95
CA ILE A 247 13.49 -16.12 -16.30
C ILE A 247 13.18 -15.96 -14.81
N PHE A 248 14.07 -16.50 -13.97
CA PHE A 248 14.03 -16.34 -12.53
C PHE A 248 15.08 -15.32 -12.10
N LEU A 249 14.64 -14.16 -11.62
CA LEU A 249 15.54 -13.12 -11.12
C LEU A 249 15.60 -13.15 -9.60
N PHE A 250 16.67 -13.73 -9.07
CA PHE A 250 16.90 -13.87 -7.64
C PHE A 250 17.69 -12.68 -7.07
N ARG A 251 17.35 -12.25 -5.86
CA ARG A 251 18.23 -11.40 -5.06
C ARG A 251 19.43 -12.25 -4.61
N HIS A 252 20.64 -11.68 -4.67
CA HIS A 252 21.83 -12.31 -4.07
C HIS A 252 21.60 -12.77 -2.62
N GLY A 253 22.47 -13.65 -2.13
CA GLY A 253 22.51 -14.11 -0.74
C GLY A 253 22.88 -13.00 0.26
N GLU A 254 22.85 -13.36 1.54
CA GLU A 254 23.15 -12.44 2.63
C GLU A 254 24.54 -11.81 2.47
N ARG A 255 24.61 -10.48 2.55
CA ARG A 255 25.86 -9.74 2.34
C ARG A 255 26.79 -9.88 3.54
N CYS A 256 28.09 -10.05 3.30
CA CYS A 256 29.03 -10.08 4.41
C CYS A 256 29.26 -8.70 5.05
N ASP A 257 29.38 -7.64 4.25
CA ASP A 257 29.62 -6.27 4.76
C ASP A 257 28.48 -5.66 5.60
N ARG A 258 27.36 -6.37 5.77
CA ARG A 258 26.19 -5.91 6.53
C ARG A 258 25.66 -6.95 7.53
N SER A 259 26.45 -7.98 7.83
CA SER A 259 26.08 -9.05 8.74
C SER A 259 27.23 -9.31 9.71
N ASP A 260 26.89 -9.74 10.92
CA ASP A 260 27.87 -10.19 11.92
C ASP A 260 28.34 -11.63 11.66
N MET A 261 27.75 -12.29 10.64
CA MET A 261 28.10 -13.66 10.25
C MET A 261 29.44 -13.71 9.49
N PRO A 262 30.20 -14.81 9.60
CA PRO A 262 31.48 -14.95 8.90
C PRO A 262 31.36 -14.79 7.38
N CYS A 263 32.30 -14.08 6.75
CA CYS A 263 32.41 -14.02 5.30
C CYS A 263 32.88 -15.36 4.74
N TYR A 264 32.33 -15.75 3.59
CA TYR A 264 32.91 -16.86 2.83
C TYR A 264 34.30 -16.51 2.28
N SER A 265 34.47 -15.28 1.80
CA SER A 265 35.76 -14.77 1.33
C SER A 265 35.89 -13.26 1.58
N ASP A 266 35.84 -12.43 0.53
CA ASP A 266 35.95 -10.98 0.64
C ASP A 266 34.67 -10.33 1.22
N LYS A 267 34.82 -9.18 1.89
CA LYS A 267 33.71 -8.43 2.50
C LYS A 267 32.63 -8.01 1.49
N SER A 268 32.98 -7.80 0.22
CA SER A 268 32.03 -7.46 -0.83
C SER A 268 31.13 -8.62 -1.29
N GLY A 269 31.43 -9.84 -0.83
CA GLY A 269 30.72 -11.08 -1.12
C GLY A 269 29.55 -11.39 -0.16
N ILE A 270 29.27 -12.68 -0.02
CA ILE A 270 28.22 -13.21 0.85
C ILE A 270 28.78 -13.91 2.11
N THR A 271 27.93 -14.02 3.13
CA THR A 271 28.25 -14.77 4.37
C THR A 271 28.33 -16.27 4.09
N ILE A 272 29.00 -17.05 4.95
CA ILE A 272 29.00 -18.52 4.88
C ILE A 272 27.57 -19.06 4.87
N THR A 273 26.71 -18.59 5.79
CA THR A 273 25.29 -18.95 5.82
C THR A 273 24.54 -18.54 4.55
N GLY A 274 24.91 -17.41 3.93
CA GLY A 274 24.40 -17.01 2.63
C GLY A 274 24.76 -18.01 1.52
N THR A 275 25.98 -18.57 1.53
CA THR A 275 26.39 -19.62 0.57
C THR A 275 25.58 -20.90 0.74
N GLU A 276 25.39 -21.36 1.99
CA GLU A 276 24.64 -22.58 2.31
C GLU A 276 23.18 -22.46 1.89
N LYS A 277 22.53 -21.32 2.18
CA LYS A 277 21.15 -21.05 1.76
C LYS A 277 21.01 -20.99 0.24
N ALA A 278 21.97 -20.38 -0.45
CA ALA A 278 21.96 -20.33 -1.92
C ALA A 278 22.08 -21.75 -2.51
N GLN A 279 22.96 -22.58 -1.95
CA GLN A 279 23.11 -23.98 -2.37
C GLN A 279 21.85 -24.81 -2.10
N GLN A 280 21.24 -24.67 -0.92
CA GLN A 280 20.00 -25.37 -0.58
C GLN A 280 18.85 -24.98 -1.52
N GLU A 281 18.72 -23.69 -1.83
CA GLU A 281 17.71 -23.20 -2.77
C GLU A 281 17.97 -23.73 -4.19
N GLY A 282 19.23 -23.74 -4.61
CA GLY A 282 19.65 -24.31 -5.89
C GLY A 282 19.37 -25.80 -6.03
N ILE A 283 19.60 -26.58 -4.98
CA ILE A 283 19.26 -28.02 -4.93
C ILE A 283 17.75 -28.22 -5.09
N LYS A 284 16.93 -27.43 -4.37
CA LYS A 284 15.46 -27.48 -4.51
C LYS A 284 15.02 -27.08 -5.91
N PHE A 285 15.59 -26.02 -6.47
CA PHE A 285 15.26 -25.55 -7.80
C PHE A 285 15.59 -26.60 -8.88
N ALA A 286 16.75 -27.26 -8.76
CA ALA A 286 17.23 -28.27 -9.70
C ALA A 286 16.38 -29.55 -9.73
N THR A 287 15.54 -29.82 -8.72
CA THR A 287 14.60 -30.95 -8.76
C THR A 287 13.46 -30.73 -9.77
N ILE A 288 13.14 -29.48 -10.07
CA ILE A 288 12.06 -29.09 -11.00
C ILE A 288 12.65 -28.61 -12.34
N PHE A 289 13.71 -27.82 -12.29
CA PHE A 289 14.39 -27.25 -13.45
C PHE A 289 15.85 -27.74 -13.51
N SER A 290 16.06 -28.90 -14.13
CA SER A 290 17.39 -29.53 -14.22
C SER A 290 18.33 -28.83 -15.21
N GLU A 291 17.78 -28.16 -16.23
CA GLU A 291 18.54 -27.44 -17.25
C GLU A 291 18.14 -25.96 -17.31
N TYR A 292 19.11 -25.09 -17.07
CA TYR A 292 18.97 -23.65 -17.16
C TYR A 292 20.34 -22.98 -17.40
N ASP A 293 20.30 -21.82 -18.04
CA ASP A 293 21.44 -20.92 -18.18
C ASP A 293 21.51 -20.00 -16.96
N ILE A 294 22.72 -19.78 -16.41
CA ILE A 294 22.94 -19.02 -15.18
C ILE A 294 23.73 -17.74 -15.46
N TYR A 295 23.16 -16.61 -15.06
CA TYR A 295 23.75 -15.28 -15.22
C TYR A 295 23.85 -14.55 -13.89
N SER A 296 24.72 -13.54 -13.84
CA SER A 296 24.79 -12.64 -12.70
C SER A 296 25.20 -11.24 -13.12
N SER A 297 24.78 -10.26 -12.32
CA SER A 297 25.40 -8.94 -12.37
C SER A 297 26.87 -9.01 -11.89
N ASN A 298 27.67 -7.99 -12.19
CA ASN A 298 29.11 -7.97 -11.92
C ASN A 298 29.54 -7.85 -10.45
N ALA A 299 28.61 -7.77 -9.50
CA ALA A 299 28.95 -7.71 -8.09
C ALA A 299 29.44 -9.08 -7.56
N VAL A 300 30.48 -9.08 -6.73
CA VAL A 300 31.04 -10.30 -6.11
C VAL A 300 29.96 -11.14 -5.42
N ARG A 301 29.06 -10.50 -4.66
CA ARG A 301 27.91 -11.16 -4.01
C ARG A 301 26.96 -11.86 -4.98
N THR A 302 26.67 -11.30 -6.17
CA THR A 302 25.77 -11.95 -7.14
C THR A 302 26.45 -13.11 -7.84
N ILE A 303 27.74 -12.96 -8.18
CA ILE A 303 28.56 -14.02 -8.78
C ILE A 303 28.67 -15.22 -7.81
N GLN A 304 29.03 -14.96 -6.55
CA GLN A 304 29.13 -16.01 -5.52
C GLN A 304 27.77 -16.70 -5.31
N THR A 305 26.68 -15.94 -5.19
CA THR A 305 25.35 -16.54 -5.02
C THR A 305 25.00 -17.45 -6.20
N ALA A 306 25.26 -17.02 -7.44
CA ALA A 306 24.96 -17.80 -8.64
C ALA A 306 25.78 -19.11 -8.69
N LYS A 307 27.05 -19.03 -8.29
CA LYS A 307 27.94 -20.17 -8.21
C LYS A 307 27.48 -21.21 -7.19
N PHE A 308 27.13 -20.78 -5.98
CA PHE A 308 26.60 -21.69 -4.95
C PHE A 308 25.22 -22.23 -5.28
N PHE A 309 24.36 -21.43 -5.91
CA PHE A 309 23.04 -21.87 -6.36
C PHE A 309 23.11 -22.95 -7.45
N SER A 310 23.93 -22.74 -8.48
CA SER A 310 23.94 -23.63 -9.65
C SER A 310 25.01 -24.71 -9.62
N GLY A 311 26.05 -24.55 -8.79
CA GLY A 311 27.28 -25.35 -8.85
C GLY A 311 28.14 -25.09 -10.09
N LYS A 312 27.79 -24.08 -10.91
CA LYS A 312 28.47 -23.71 -12.17
C LYS A 312 28.95 -22.26 -12.11
N GLU A 313 29.89 -21.89 -12.98
CA GLU A 313 30.28 -20.48 -13.12
C GLU A 313 29.21 -19.72 -13.92
N PRO A 314 28.72 -18.56 -13.41
CA PRO A 314 27.72 -17.76 -14.12
C PRO A 314 28.34 -16.97 -15.27
N VAL A 315 27.54 -16.68 -16.29
CA VAL A 315 27.87 -15.63 -17.26
C VAL A 315 27.67 -14.28 -16.58
N VAL A 316 28.73 -13.47 -16.48
CA VAL A 316 28.71 -12.17 -15.82
C VAL A 316 28.44 -11.07 -16.84
N MET A 317 27.44 -10.23 -16.57
CA MET A 317 27.09 -9.10 -17.45
C MET A 317 26.92 -7.82 -16.63
N ASP A 318 27.64 -6.76 -17.02
CA ASP A 318 27.56 -5.46 -16.35
C ASP A 318 26.17 -4.82 -16.47
N SER A 319 25.50 -5.01 -17.63
CA SER A 319 24.15 -4.46 -17.88
C SER A 319 23.08 -5.01 -16.95
N LEU A 320 23.32 -6.14 -16.26
CA LEU A 320 22.42 -6.68 -15.23
C LEU A 320 22.51 -5.92 -13.89
N SER A 321 23.47 -4.99 -13.75
CA SER A 321 23.55 -4.03 -12.64
C SER A 321 22.76 -2.74 -12.91
N ASP A 322 22.43 -2.44 -14.17
CA ASP A 322 21.77 -1.20 -14.58
C ASP A 322 20.25 -1.33 -14.52
N CYS A 323 19.67 -1.05 -13.35
CA CYS A 323 18.24 -1.24 -13.08
C CYS A 323 17.36 -0.09 -13.64
N ASN A 324 17.38 0.07 -14.96
CA ASN A 324 16.60 1.05 -15.72
C ASN A 324 15.92 0.37 -16.93
N ASN A 325 15.44 1.14 -17.90
CA ASN A 325 14.75 0.59 -19.08
C ASN A 325 15.63 -0.31 -19.97
N ASP A 326 16.96 -0.20 -19.90
CA ASP A 326 17.88 -1.03 -20.67
C ASP A 326 18.04 -2.45 -20.09
N LEU A 327 17.66 -2.64 -18.81
CA LEU A 327 17.58 -3.99 -18.22
C LEU A 327 16.63 -4.88 -19.02
N TYR A 328 15.48 -4.35 -19.46
CA TYR A 328 14.52 -5.13 -20.26
C TYR A 328 15.10 -5.60 -21.58
N LYS A 329 15.87 -4.75 -22.27
CA LYS A 329 16.55 -5.12 -23.53
C LYS A 329 17.56 -6.24 -23.29
N THR A 330 18.30 -6.15 -22.19
CA THR A 330 19.26 -7.19 -21.80
C THR A 330 18.54 -8.51 -21.54
N LEU A 331 17.47 -8.50 -20.72
CA LEU A 331 16.68 -9.69 -20.41
C LEU A 331 16.04 -10.29 -21.67
N GLU A 332 15.53 -9.47 -22.60
CA GLU A 332 14.99 -9.93 -23.88
C GLU A 332 16.06 -10.55 -24.78
N SER A 333 17.27 -9.98 -24.84
CA SER A 333 18.39 -10.56 -25.61
C SER A 333 18.76 -11.94 -25.08
N ILE A 334 18.93 -12.06 -23.76
CA ILE A 334 19.23 -13.34 -23.10
C ILE A 334 18.12 -14.35 -23.39
N ALA A 335 16.85 -13.95 -23.26
CA ALA A 335 15.71 -14.83 -23.55
C ALA A 335 15.70 -15.34 -24.99
N ARG A 336 15.96 -14.47 -25.98
CA ARG A 336 16.00 -14.84 -27.39
C ARG A 336 17.15 -15.81 -27.71
N GLU A 337 18.31 -15.60 -27.09
CA GLU A 337 19.52 -16.42 -27.30
C GLU A 337 19.48 -17.75 -26.53
N SER A 338 18.64 -17.88 -25.50
CA SER A 338 18.52 -19.08 -24.67
C SER A 338 17.90 -20.30 -25.39
N HIS A 339 17.30 -20.11 -26.58
CA HIS A 339 16.64 -21.18 -27.33
C HIS A 339 15.63 -22.02 -26.50
N LYS A 340 14.76 -21.36 -25.74
CA LYS A 340 13.77 -21.97 -24.82
C LYS A 340 14.34 -22.62 -23.55
N ARG A 341 15.64 -22.50 -23.27
CA ARG A 341 16.17 -22.91 -21.95
C ARG A 341 15.74 -21.92 -20.88
N ASN A 342 15.48 -22.43 -19.67
CA ASN A 342 15.22 -21.57 -18.52
C ASN A 342 16.44 -20.73 -18.19
N ILE A 343 16.21 -19.56 -17.61
CA ILE A 343 17.27 -18.61 -17.27
C ILE A 343 17.17 -18.30 -15.79
N VAL A 344 18.29 -18.37 -15.07
CA VAL A 344 18.41 -17.91 -13.69
C VAL A 344 19.38 -16.73 -13.66
N ILE A 345 18.97 -15.64 -13.01
CA ILE A 345 19.77 -14.41 -12.93
C ILE A 345 19.90 -13.98 -11.47
N MET A 346 21.15 -13.81 -11.00
CA MET A 346 21.42 -13.21 -9.71
C MET A 346 21.58 -11.69 -9.83
N THR A 347 20.71 -10.95 -9.15
CA THR A 347 20.65 -9.49 -9.18
C THR A 347 20.45 -8.91 -7.77
N HIS A 348 20.04 -7.64 -7.71
CA HIS A 348 19.94 -6.83 -6.51
C HIS A 348 18.49 -6.50 -6.15
N ASN A 349 18.29 -6.16 -4.87
CA ASN A 349 17.02 -5.65 -4.36
C ASN A 349 16.43 -4.51 -5.21
N HIS A 350 17.24 -3.55 -5.63
CA HIS A 350 16.78 -2.38 -6.36
C HIS A 350 16.32 -2.72 -7.80
N CYS A 351 16.96 -3.68 -8.47
CA CYS A 351 16.50 -4.20 -9.77
C CYS A 351 15.14 -4.88 -9.68
N LEU A 352 14.97 -5.78 -8.71
CA LEU A 352 13.68 -6.46 -8.50
C LEU A 352 12.58 -5.47 -8.12
N SER A 353 12.90 -4.51 -7.26
CA SER A 353 12.00 -3.42 -6.88
C SER A 353 11.60 -2.55 -8.08
N PHE A 354 12.54 -2.29 -8.99
CA PHE A 354 12.31 -1.56 -10.23
C PHE A 354 11.35 -2.32 -11.14
N LEU A 355 11.64 -3.59 -11.45
CA LEU A 355 10.81 -4.44 -12.32
C LEU A 355 9.36 -4.54 -11.81
N ALA A 356 9.18 -4.83 -10.51
CA ALA A 356 7.86 -4.94 -9.89
C ALA A 356 7.06 -3.63 -9.95
N ARG A 357 7.74 -2.49 -9.75
CA ARG A 357 7.10 -1.17 -9.79
C ARG A 357 6.75 -0.76 -11.20
N ASP A 358 7.66 -0.98 -12.15
CA ASP A 358 7.50 -0.53 -13.53
C ASP A 358 6.47 -1.37 -14.30
N ARG A 359 6.48 -2.71 -14.15
CA ARG A 359 5.55 -3.59 -14.88
C ARG A 359 4.18 -3.74 -14.23
N LEU A 360 4.13 -3.81 -12.90
CA LEU A 360 2.88 -4.12 -12.18
C LEU A 360 2.40 -2.98 -11.28
N GLY A 361 3.14 -1.86 -11.19
CA GLY A 361 2.80 -0.77 -10.28
C GLY A 361 2.90 -1.18 -8.80
N LYS A 362 3.63 -2.27 -8.48
CA LYS A 362 3.68 -2.86 -7.13
C LYS A 362 4.96 -2.52 -6.42
N LYS A 363 4.88 -2.40 -5.09
CA LYS A 363 6.06 -2.38 -4.22
C LYS A 363 6.51 -3.82 -3.98
N PHE A 364 7.80 -4.08 -4.12
CA PHE A 364 8.43 -5.34 -3.77
C PHE A 364 9.67 -5.04 -2.93
N LYS A 365 9.80 -5.72 -1.80
CA LYS A 365 10.97 -5.65 -0.91
C LYS A 365 11.49 -7.08 -0.72
N PRO A 366 12.18 -7.65 -1.72
CA PRO A 366 12.67 -9.04 -1.66
C PRO A 366 13.61 -9.23 -0.46
N ALA A 367 13.40 -10.29 0.32
CA ALA A 367 14.41 -10.83 1.21
C ALA A 367 15.56 -11.47 0.42
N TYR A 368 16.64 -11.85 1.09
CA TYR A 368 17.75 -12.55 0.43
C TYR A 368 17.26 -13.85 -0.22
N LEU A 369 17.72 -14.11 -1.45
CA LEU A 369 17.28 -15.22 -2.29
C LEU A 369 15.80 -15.20 -2.71
N ASP A 370 15.03 -14.13 -2.44
CA ASP A 370 13.70 -14.01 -3.06
C ASP A 370 13.85 -13.73 -4.55
N ALA A 371 12.87 -14.17 -5.35
CA ALA A 371 12.92 -13.98 -6.79
C ALA A 371 11.64 -13.37 -7.38
N LEU A 372 11.80 -12.78 -8.56
CA LEU A 372 10.72 -12.53 -9.51
C LEU A 372 10.77 -13.58 -10.61
N ILE A 373 9.59 -13.99 -11.07
CA ILE A 373 9.43 -14.90 -12.20
C ILE A 373 8.85 -14.10 -13.36
N MET A 374 9.50 -14.22 -14.51
CA MET A 374 9.09 -13.61 -15.77
C MET A 374 9.14 -14.66 -16.85
N HIS A 375 8.34 -14.51 -17.91
CA HIS A 375 8.50 -15.32 -19.11
C HIS A 375 8.56 -14.46 -20.37
N TYR A 376 9.18 -15.03 -21.40
CA TYR A 376 9.24 -14.44 -22.73
C TYR A 376 8.32 -15.20 -23.68
N ASP A 377 7.29 -14.53 -24.19
CA ASP A 377 6.23 -15.13 -25.03
C ASP A 377 6.59 -15.21 -26.53
N GLY A 378 7.85 -14.90 -26.89
CA GLY A 378 8.29 -14.76 -28.27
C GLY A 378 8.24 -13.34 -28.81
N THR A 379 7.51 -12.43 -28.15
CA THR A 379 7.37 -11.02 -28.53
C THR A 379 7.87 -10.05 -27.45
N ARG A 380 7.59 -10.32 -26.18
CA ARG A 380 7.89 -9.43 -25.05
C ARG A 380 8.09 -10.21 -23.76
N LEU A 381 8.69 -9.53 -22.77
CA LEU A 381 8.76 -10.03 -21.40
C LEU A 381 7.49 -9.71 -20.61
N ILE A 382 6.99 -10.71 -19.90
CA ILE A 382 5.83 -10.63 -19.02
C ILE A 382 6.31 -10.92 -17.58
N LEU A 383 5.96 -10.06 -16.63
CA LEU A 383 6.24 -10.27 -15.20
C LEU A 383 5.08 -11.04 -14.56
N ASP A 384 5.33 -12.30 -14.19
CA ASP A 384 4.31 -13.21 -13.66
C ASP A 384 4.04 -12.98 -12.18
N GLY A 385 5.11 -12.80 -11.39
CA GLY A 385 4.96 -12.58 -9.96
C GLY A 385 6.23 -12.78 -9.15
N LYS A 386 6.06 -12.91 -7.83
CA LYS A 386 7.15 -13.29 -6.91
C LYS A 386 7.18 -14.80 -6.75
N TYR A 387 8.38 -15.33 -6.64
CA TYR A 387 8.60 -16.74 -6.32
C TYR A 387 8.22 -17.01 -4.86
N ASN A 388 7.31 -17.96 -4.65
CA ASN A 388 6.94 -18.44 -3.33
C ASN A 388 7.75 -19.69 -2.93
N LYS A 389 8.62 -19.54 -1.94
CA LYS A 389 9.51 -20.61 -1.43
C LYS A 389 8.83 -21.61 -0.49
N GLU A 390 7.64 -21.28 0.02
CA GLU A 390 6.95 -22.04 1.07
C GLU A 390 5.82 -22.94 0.53
N ALA A 391 5.57 -22.89 -0.78
CA ALA A 391 4.44 -23.56 -1.44
C ALA A 391 4.83 -24.84 -2.19
#